data_AF-A0A952TA65-F1
#
_entry.id   AF-A0A952TA65-F1
#
_cell.length_a   1.000
_cell.length_b   1.000
_cell.length_c   1.000
_cell.angle_alpha   90.00
_cell.angle_beta   90.00
_cell.angle_gamma   90.00
#
_symmetry.space_group_name_H-M   'P 1'
#
loop_
_entity.id
_entity.type
_entity.pdbx_description
1 polymer ?
#
loop_
_entity_poly.entity_id
_entity_poly.type
_entity_poly.pdbx_seq_one_letter_code
_entity_poly.pdbx_strand_id
1 'polypeptide(L)' 'MGKGDKKSKQGKRWRGSYGVSRNKKSIKTRLKRASPKKTAKPKDETKASKPRKTARKKAE' A
#
# COMPACT_ATOMS: atom_id res chain seq x y z
N MET A 1 14.57 -7.55 -11.28
CA MET A 1 15.22 -6.69 -12.29
C MET A 1 16.16 -5.72 -11.58
N GLY A 2 17.43 -5.65 -11.99
CA GLY A 2 18.47 -4.88 -11.30
C GLY A 2 18.49 -3.38 -11.62
N LYS A 3 19.51 -2.68 -11.09
CA LYS A 3 19.72 -1.23 -11.28
C LYS A 3 19.96 -0.83 -12.76
N GLY A 4 20.47 -1.74 -13.58
CA GLY A 4 20.74 -1.50 -15.01
C GLY A 4 19.50 -1.53 -15.90
N ASP A 5 18.39 -2.10 -15.44
CA ASP A 5 17.21 -2.25 -16.29
C ASP A 5 16.38 -0.95 -16.36
N LYS A 6 16.36 -0.36 -17.56
CA LYS A 6 15.70 0.92 -17.87
C LYS A 6 14.16 0.84 -17.85
N LYS A 7 13.59 -0.37 -17.92
CA LYS A 7 12.13 -0.59 -17.96
C LYS A 7 11.58 -0.77 -16.54
N SER A 8 12.31 -1.39 -15.62
CA SER A 8 11.87 -1.54 -14.23
C SER A 8 11.83 -0.22 -13.45
N LYS A 9 11.04 -0.24 -12.37
CA LYS A 9 10.96 0.84 -11.39
C LYS A 9 12.29 1.07 -10.67
N GLN A 10 13.10 0.01 -10.48
CA GLN A 10 14.39 0.07 -9.79
C GLN A 10 15.46 0.75 -10.67
N GLY A 11 15.61 0.38 -11.94
CA GLY A 11 16.58 1.05 -12.79
C GLY A 11 16.20 2.48 -13.14
N LYS A 12 14.90 2.80 -13.25
CA LYS A 12 14.43 4.20 -13.32
C LYS A 12 14.75 5.00 -12.05
N ARG A 13 14.70 4.37 -10.87
CA ARG A 13 15.15 5.00 -9.61
C ARG A 13 16.64 5.29 -9.64
N TRP A 14 17.45 4.33 -10.10
CA TRP A 14 18.90 4.47 -10.15
C TRP A 14 19.35 5.56 -11.14
N ARG A 15 18.77 5.59 -12.34
CA ARG A 15 19.09 6.63 -13.36
C ARG A 15 18.42 7.98 -13.12
N GLY A 16 17.56 8.12 -12.10
CA GLY A 16 16.82 9.35 -11.83
C GLY A 16 15.75 9.73 -12.87
N SER A 17 15.35 8.81 -13.77
CA SER A 17 14.37 9.09 -14.83
C SER A 17 12.96 8.64 -14.47
N TYR A 18 11.97 9.23 -15.17
CA TYR A 18 10.56 8.85 -15.02
C TYR A 18 10.06 8.13 -16.28
N GLY A 19 8.90 7.47 -16.16
CA GLY A 19 8.25 6.78 -17.28
C GLY A 19 7.08 5.95 -16.77
N VAL A 20 6.61 4.99 -17.57
CA VAL A 20 5.44 4.16 -17.25
C VAL A 20 5.59 3.49 -15.87
N SER A 21 6.70 2.81 -15.62
CA SER A 21 6.96 2.09 -14.35
C SER A 21 7.27 3.00 -13.15
N ARG A 22 7.73 4.24 -13.38
CA ARG A 22 8.01 5.26 -12.34
C ARG A 22 7.32 6.57 -12.72
N ASN A 23 6.00 6.62 -12.56
CA ASN A 23 5.18 7.78 -12.95
C ASN A 23 5.17 8.87 -11.85
N LYS A 24 5.37 10.14 -12.23
CA LYS A 24 5.37 11.30 -11.32
C LYS A 24 4.05 11.48 -10.58
N LYS A 25 2.91 11.36 -11.27
CA LYS A 25 1.58 11.59 -10.70
C LYS A 25 1.27 10.57 -9.61
N SER A 26 1.52 9.28 -9.88
CA SER A 26 1.27 8.20 -8.91
C SER A 26 2.20 8.24 -7.71
N ILE A 27 3.42 8.74 -7.87
CA ILE A 27 4.34 8.98 -6.74
C ILE A 27 3.83 10.14 -5.89
N LYS A 28 3.46 11.27 -6.50
CA LYS A 28 2.91 12.43 -5.76
C LYS A 28 1.65 12.06 -4.99
N THR A 29 0.72 11.29 -5.57
CA THR A 29 -0.49 10.85 -4.87
C THR A 29 -0.17 9.91 -3.71
N ARG A 30 0.78 8.98 -3.89
CA ARG A 30 1.25 8.10 -2.82
C ARG A 30 1.92 8.87 -1.69
N LEU A 31 2.76 9.85 -2.00
CA LEU A 31 3.42 10.69 -0.99
C LEU A 31 2.40 11.50 -0.19
N LYS A 32 1.38 12.08 -0.83
CA LYS A 32 0.28 12.79 -0.14
C LYS A 32 -0.55 11.88 0.77
N ARG A 33 -0.72 10.60 0.41
CA ARG A 33 -1.40 9.60 1.26
C ARG A 33 -0.51 9.14 2.42
N ALA A 34 0.79 8.98 2.16
CA ALA A 34 1.74 8.44 3.11
C ALA A 34 2.30 9.48 4.09
N SER A 35 2.22 10.78 3.78
CA SER A 35 2.48 11.82 4.78
C SER A 35 1.42 11.70 5.87
N PRO A 36 1.77 11.25 7.09
CA PRO A 36 0.79 11.18 8.14
C PRO A 36 0.37 12.61 8.44
N LYS A 37 -0.94 12.89 8.35
CA LYS A 37 -1.52 13.95 9.17
C LYS A 37 -1.10 13.59 10.59
N LYS A 38 -0.28 14.41 11.23
CA LYS A 38 0.08 14.27 12.64
C LYS A 38 -1.19 14.44 13.48
N THR A 39 -2.05 13.42 13.53
CA THR A 39 -3.19 13.21 14.43
C THR A 39 -4.04 12.06 13.89
N ALA A 40 -3.62 10.84 14.15
CA ALA A 40 -4.53 9.73 14.42
C ALA A 40 -3.76 8.76 15.31
N LYS A 41 -4.16 8.71 16.58
CA LYS A 41 -3.68 7.72 17.56
C LYS A 41 -3.71 6.31 16.93
N PRO A 42 -2.74 5.43 17.22
CA PRO A 42 -2.85 4.03 16.84
C PRO A 42 -4.11 3.48 17.51
N LYS A 43 -5.09 3.02 16.72
CA LYS A 43 -6.07 2.08 17.24
C LYS A 43 -5.33 0.74 17.34
N ASP A 44 -4.99 0.40 18.57
CA ASP A 44 -4.68 -0.92 19.07
C ASP A 44 -4.89 -2.06 18.08
N GLU A 45 -3.78 -2.64 17.63
CA GLU A 45 -3.73 -4.01 17.11
C GLU A 45 -3.84 -5.00 18.28
N THR A 46 -4.94 -4.93 19.03
CA THR A 46 -5.34 -5.99 19.97
C THR A 46 -6.81 -6.30 19.74
N LYS A 47 -7.06 -7.21 18.79
CA LYS A 47 -8.06 -8.28 18.91
C LYS A 47 -7.95 -9.22 17.71
N ALA A 48 -7.29 -10.34 18.00
CA ALA A 48 -7.74 -11.69 17.69
C ALA A 48 -8.79 -11.82 16.57
N SER A 49 -8.42 -12.60 15.57
CA SER A 49 -9.30 -13.51 14.82
C SER A 49 -10.75 -13.08 14.66
N LYS A 50 -11.09 -12.65 13.44
CA LYS A 50 -12.46 -12.57 12.91
C LYS A 50 -13.34 -13.68 13.51
N PRO A 51 -14.43 -13.38 14.23
CA PRO A 51 -15.40 -14.41 14.56
C PRO A 51 -16.05 -14.90 13.25
N ARG A 52 -15.82 -16.18 12.92
CA ARG A 52 -16.59 -16.91 11.92
C ARG A 52 -18.06 -16.83 12.33
N LYS A 53 -18.89 -16.10 11.58
CA LYS A 53 -20.35 -16.15 11.74
C LYS A 53 -20.81 -17.53 11.27
N THR A 54 -21.07 -18.44 12.21
CA THR A 54 -21.81 -19.66 11.96
C THR A 54 -23.28 -19.29 11.69
N ALA A 55 -23.82 -19.78 10.57
CA ALA A 55 -25.22 -19.60 10.23
C ALA A 55 -26.10 -20.29 11.29
N ARG A 56 -27.00 -19.55 11.93
CA ARG A 56 -28.05 -20.14 12.79
C ARG A 56 -29.07 -20.83 11.88
N LYS A 57 -29.18 -22.16 11.95
CA LYS A 57 -30.35 -22.88 11.44
C LYS A 57 -31.56 -22.46 12.30
N LYS A 58 -32.64 -22.05 11.64
CA LYS A 58 -33.97 -21.86 12.24
C LYS A 58 -34.47 -23.23 12.72
N ALA A 59 -35.04 -23.26 13.92
CA ALA A 59 -35.82 -24.37 14.43
C ALA A 59 -37.25 -24.25 13.90
N GLU A 60 -37.71 -25.33 13.28
CA GLU A 60 -39.07 -25.88 13.37
C GLU A 60 -38.90 -27.40 13.43
#